data_AF-A0A2V5VGW0-F1
#
_entry.id   AF-A0A2V5VGW0-F1
#
_cell.length_a   1.000
_cell.length_b   1.000
_cell.length_c   1.000
_cell.angle_alpha   90.00
_cell.angle_beta   90.00
_cell.angle_gamma   90.00
#
_symmetry.space_group_name_H-M   'P 1'
#
loop_
_entity.id
_entity.type
_entity.pdbx_description
1 polymer ?
#
loop_
_entity_poly.entity_id
_entity_poly.type
_entity_poly.pdbx_seq_one_letter_code
_entity_poly.pdbx_strand_id
1 'polypeptide(L)'
;MDISAAAVPTPPPCNGQLITILDERFDDVTPPDLPPFWTAINGIDPDGVLWQTSDSGLPRPPYDTAPNAAWVNDPPVISDKYLDAPGFSATESYYVRLTFRHNFNLEASEVDPNLGFDGGVLELSMDGGNTFQDITVWGSFERGGYNRTIATDRGSPIAGRPAWSGNSEGFITTVVNLPPELLNAVLRWRMASDNTGSSEGWRV
;
A
#
# COMPACT_ATOMS: atom_id res chain seq x y z
N MET A 1 -18.56 5.15 51.93
CA MET A 1 -17.56 5.77 51.05
C MET A 1 -18.16 5.73 49.66
N ASP A 2 -18.58 6.89 49.17
CA ASP A 2 -19.10 7.03 47.82
C ASP A 2 -17.90 7.34 46.92
N ILE A 3 -17.54 6.38 46.07
CA ILE A 3 -16.48 6.55 45.06
C ILE A 3 -17.17 7.04 43.80
N SER A 4 -17.33 8.36 43.68
CA SER A 4 -17.72 8.96 42.41
C SER A 4 -16.58 8.71 41.41
N ALA A 5 -16.89 7.99 40.34
CA ALA A 5 -15.98 7.81 39.22
C ALA A 5 -15.69 9.20 38.62
N ALA A 6 -14.42 9.59 38.60
CA ALA A 6 -14.00 10.78 37.88
C ALA A 6 -14.34 10.58 36.39
N ALA A 7 -15.09 11.53 35.83
CA ALA A 7 -15.37 11.54 34.41
C ALA A 7 -14.04 11.56 33.65
N VAL A 8 -13.85 10.59 32.75
CA VAL A 8 -12.72 10.58 31.82
C VAL A 8 -12.83 11.85 30.98
N PRO A 9 -11.81 12.73 30.97
CA PRO A 9 -11.87 13.95 30.17
C PRO A 9 -12.00 13.57 28.70
N THR A 10 -13.07 14.02 28.05
CA THR A 10 -13.21 13.95 26.61
C THR A 10 -12.13 14.84 25.99
N PRO A 11 -11.31 14.32 25.05
CA PRO A 11 -10.38 15.14 24.31
C PRO A 11 -11.15 16.28 23.63
N PRO A 12 -10.62 17.53 23.63
CA PRO A 12 -11.25 18.63 22.94
C PRO A 12 -11.37 18.28 21.44
N PRO A 13 -12.51 18.58 20.78
CA PRO A 13 -12.66 18.34 19.36
C PRO A 13 -11.63 19.16 18.58
N CYS A 14 -10.98 18.57 17.57
CA CYS A 14 -10.01 19.23 16.70
C CYS A 14 -10.60 20.35 15.81
N ASN A 15 -11.82 20.87 16.09
CA ASN A 15 -12.48 21.95 15.33
C ASN A 15 -12.49 21.75 13.80
N GLY A 16 -12.52 20.49 13.33
CA GLY A 16 -12.47 20.17 11.90
C GLY A 16 -11.10 20.34 11.24
N GLN A 17 -10.03 20.53 12.03
CA GLN A 17 -8.66 20.58 11.54
C GLN A 17 -8.18 19.18 11.16
N LEU A 18 -7.73 19.00 9.92
CA LEU A 18 -7.05 17.80 9.47
C LEU A 18 -5.65 17.77 10.09
N ILE A 19 -5.32 16.67 10.78
CA ILE A 19 -3.99 16.41 11.32
C ILE A 19 -3.31 15.41 10.39
N THR A 20 -2.19 15.83 9.80
CA THR A 20 -1.35 14.96 8.97
C THR A 20 -0.41 14.16 9.87
N ILE A 21 -0.51 12.84 9.81
CA ILE A 21 0.31 11.91 10.62
C ILE A 21 1.51 11.41 9.82
N LEU A 22 1.27 11.09 8.54
CA LEU A 22 2.28 10.66 7.57
C LEU A 22 2.03 11.43 6.27
N ASP A 23 3.06 12.05 5.73
CA ASP A 23 3.07 12.71 4.41
C ASP A 23 4.42 12.40 3.79
N GLU A 24 4.41 11.49 2.81
CA GLU A 24 5.61 11.04 2.12
C GLU A 24 5.40 11.20 0.62
N ARG A 25 6.43 11.74 -0.04
CA ARG A 25 6.48 11.94 -1.50
C ARG A 25 7.67 11.24 -2.14
N PHE A 26 8.58 10.69 -1.35
CA PHE A 26 9.83 10.07 -1.76
C PHE A 26 10.84 11.02 -2.44
N ASP A 27 10.57 12.32 -2.43
CA ASP A 27 11.31 13.35 -3.18
C ASP A 27 12.60 13.83 -2.49
N ASP A 28 12.74 13.58 -1.18
CA ASP A 28 13.85 14.08 -0.36
C ASP A 28 15.06 13.12 -0.28
N VAL A 29 15.08 12.09 -1.12
CA VAL A 29 16.14 11.07 -1.21
C VAL A 29 16.68 10.93 -2.63
N THR A 30 17.87 10.35 -2.77
CA THR A 30 18.46 10.04 -4.08
C THR A 30 18.18 8.56 -4.41
N PRO A 31 17.58 8.25 -5.58
CA PRO A 31 17.41 6.86 -6.00
C PRO A 31 18.71 6.05 -5.93
N PRO A 32 18.68 4.80 -5.43
CA PRO A 32 17.49 4.01 -5.04
C PRO A 32 17.08 4.12 -3.56
N ASP A 33 17.65 5.05 -2.78
CA ASP A 33 17.46 5.10 -1.33
C ASP A 33 15.99 5.35 -0.97
N LEU A 34 15.51 4.68 0.09
CA LEU A 34 14.20 4.97 0.68
C LEU A 34 14.34 6.05 1.78
N PRO A 35 13.29 6.86 2.02
CA PRO A 35 13.26 7.78 3.14
C PRO A 35 13.43 7.05 4.49
N PRO A 36 13.92 7.73 5.54
CA PRO A 36 14.12 7.12 6.84
C PRO A 36 12.88 6.37 7.34
N PHE A 37 13.10 5.20 7.95
CA PHE A 37 12.09 4.32 8.54
C PHE A 37 11.12 3.63 7.56
N TRP A 38 11.19 3.92 6.27
CA TRP A 38 10.62 3.04 5.25
C TRP A 38 11.48 1.79 5.10
N THR A 39 10.85 0.63 5.00
CA THR A 39 11.56 -0.65 4.91
C THR A 39 11.07 -1.45 3.72
N ALA A 40 11.99 -1.91 2.87
CA ALA A 40 11.69 -2.84 1.80
C ALA A 40 12.19 -4.26 2.12
N ILE A 41 11.35 -5.26 1.87
CA ILE A 41 11.61 -6.66 2.20
C ILE A 41 11.02 -7.55 1.09
N ASN A 42 11.72 -8.63 0.72
CA ASN A 42 11.14 -9.68 -0.12
C ASN A 42 10.74 -10.88 0.76
N GLY A 43 9.47 -11.28 0.69
CA GLY A 43 9.00 -12.56 1.22
C GLY A 43 9.36 -13.74 0.33
N ILE A 44 9.41 -13.51 -0.99
CA ILE A 44 9.96 -14.41 -2.00
C ILE A 44 10.82 -13.57 -2.94
N ASP A 45 12.11 -13.89 -3.02
CA ASP A 45 13.12 -13.08 -3.70
C ASP A 45 13.78 -13.82 -4.88
N PRO A 46 13.19 -13.78 -6.08
CA PRO A 46 13.76 -14.46 -7.24
C PRO A 46 14.80 -13.61 -8.00
N ASP A 47 14.83 -12.29 -7.81
CA ASP A 47 15.57 -11.35 -8.65
C ASP A 47 16.42 -10.32 -7.89
N GLY A 48 16.33 -10.27 -6.56
CA GLY A 48 17.07 -9.33 -5.72
C GLY A 48 16.56 -7.89 -5.78
N VAL A 49 15.45 -7.63 -6.49
CA VAL A 49 14.88 -6.28 -6.61
C VAL A 49 13.94 -6.03 -5.44
N LEU A 50 14.23 -4.98 -4.68
CA LEU A 50 13.39 -4.48 -3.59
C LEU A 50 12.55 -3.29 -4.07
N TRP A 51 11.54 -2.92 -3.29
CA TRP A 51 10.99 -1.58 -3.37
C TRP A 51 12.10 -0.55 -3.13
N GLN A 52 12.17 0.45 -4.00
CA GLN A 52 13.20 1.49 -3.98
C GLN A 52 12.67 2.77 -4.62
N THR A 53 13.29 3.92 -4.36
CA THR A 53 12.91 5.12 -5.10
C THR A 53 13.44 5.09 -6.53
N SER A 54 12.72 5.75 -7.43
CA SER A 54 13.07 5.84 -8.85
C SER A 54 12.52 7.14 -9.45
N ASP A 55 13.32 7.77 -10.31
CA ASP A 55 13.02 9.03 -11.01
C ASP A 55 12.70 8.82 -12.50
N SER A 56 12.75 7.58 -12.98
CA SER A 56 12.72 7.26 -14.40
C SER A 56 12.18 5.85 -14.67
N GLY A 57 12.00 5.52 -15.95
CA GLY A 57 11.51 4.19 -16.37
C GLY A 57 9.98 4.07 -16.45
N LEU A 58 9.51 2.84 -16.35
CA LEU A 58 8.11 2.42 -16.45
C LEU A 58 7.60 1.93 -15.07
N PRO A 59 6.28 1.86 -14.82
CA PRO A 59 5.21 2.46 -15.63
C PRO A 59 5.35 3.99 -15.68
N ARG A 60 4.89 4.62 -16.77
CA ARG A 60 4.94 6.09 -16.96
C ARG A 60 3.65 6.76 -16.46
N PRO A 61 3.73 7.99 -15.91
CA PRO A 61 4.95 8.75 -15.63
C PRO A 61 5.74 8.13 -14.46
N PRO A 62 7.05 8.42 -14.33
CA PRO A 62 7.90 7.80 -13.31
C PRO A 62 7.64 8.31 -11.89
N TYR A 63 6.92 9.42 -11.72
CA TYR A 63 6.60 10.02 -10.43
C TYR A 63 5.31 10.86 -10.52
N ASP A 64 4.62 11.04 -9.39
CA ASP A 64 3.46 11.95 -9.30
C ASP A 64 3.92 13.39 -9.01
N THR A 65 4.81 13.54 -8.03
CA THR A 65 5.58 14.76 -7.75
C THR A 65 7.05 14.52 -8.04
N ALA A 66 7.76 15.54 -8.53
CA ALA A 66 9.17 15.36 -8.89
C ALA A 66 10.08 15.49 -7.65
N PRO A 67 11.20 14.74 -7.59
CA PRO A 67 11.74 13.89 -8.65
C PRO A 67 11.38 12.39 -8.61
N ASN A 68 10.78 11.84 -7.55
CA ASN A 68 10.79 10.39 -7.32
C ASN A 68 9.39 9.80 -7.07
N ALA A 69 9.29 8.48 -7.21
CA ALA A 69 8.27 7.66 -6.56
C ALA A 69 8.92 6.39 -5.99
N ALA A 70 8.29 5.74 -5.02
CA ALA A 70 8.67 4.38 -4.67
C ALA A 70 8.26 3.45 -5.82
N TRP A 71 9.10 2.50 -6.20
CA TRP A 71 8.89 1.61 -7.33
C TRP A 71 9.37 0.19 -7.03
N VAL A 72 8.68 -0.78 -7.61
CA VAL A 72 9.08 -2.19 -7.67
C VAL A 72 8.72 -2.79 -9.03
N ASN A 73 9.50 -3.77 -9.48
CA ASN A 73 9.26 -4.48 -10.74
C ASN A 73 8.14 -5.54 -10.63
N ASP A 74 7.67 -5.98 -11.80
CA ASP A 74 6.77 -7.12 -11.98
C ASP A 74 7.49 -8.25 -12.75
N PRO A 75 8.08 -9.25 -12.05
CA PRO A 75 8.92 -10.26 -12.70
C PRO A 75 8.14 -11.50 -13.17
N PRO A 76 8.65 -12.25 -14.18
CA PRO A 76 7.99 -13.45 -14.73
C PRO A 76 8.17 -14.73 -13.94
N VAL A 77 8.30 -14.57 -12.63
CA VAL A 77 8.63 -15.61 -11.66
C VAL A 77 8.01 -15.22 -10.34
N ILE A 78 7.67 -16.23 -9.53
CA ILE A 78 6.95 -16.00 -8.28
C ILE A 78 7.78 -15.09 -7.39
N SER A 79 7.23 -13.94 -7.03
CA SER A 79 7.85 -12.97 -6.11
C SER A 79 6.82 -12.43 -5.11
N ASP A 80 7.32 -11.95 -3.98
CA ASP A 80 6.48 -11.32 -2.96
C ASP A 80 7.27 -10.20 -2.30
N LYS A 81 6.89 -8.95 -2.55
CA LYS A 81 7.72 -7.76 -2.32
C LYS A 81 6.96 -6.72 -1.51
N TYR A 82 7.52 -6.30 -0.39
CA TYR A 82 6.89 -5.45 0.61
C TYR A 82 7.57 -4.09 0.72
N LEU A 83 6.77 -3.04 0.85
CA LEU A 83 7.18 -1.72 1.29
C LEU A 83 6.38 -1.36 2.54
N ASP A 84 7.07 -1.28 3.66
CA ASP A 84 6.49 -0.93 4.96
C ASP A 84 6.74 0.56 5.26
N ALA A 85 5.67 1.27 5.59
CA ALA A 85 5.74 2.66 6.07
C ALA A 85 6.33 2.74 7.49
N PRO A 86 6.78 3.93 7.92
CA PRO A 86 7.04 4.20 9.33
C PRO A 86 5.81 3.90 10.19
N GLY A 87 6.04 3.33 11.37
CA GLY A 87 4.97 3.08 12.33
C GLY A 87 4.31 4.38 12.81
N PHE A 88 2.99 4.37 12.94
CA PHE A 88 2.22 5.53 13.36
C PHE A 88 1.13 5.16 14.37
N SER A 89 0.62 6.17 15.08
CA SER A 89 -0.55 6.03 15.95
C SER A 89 -1.51 7.17 15.69
N ALA A 90 -2.80 6.88 15.76
CA ALA A 90 -3.87 7.81 15.52
C ALA A 90 -5.07 7.47 16.41
N THR A 91 -5.70 8.51 16.95
CA THR A 91 -6.94 8.37 17.73
C THR A 91 -7.87 9.50 17.32
N GLU A 92 -8.95 9.16 16.62
CA GLU A 92 -9.90 10.11 16.05
C GLU A 92 -11.35 9.74 16.42
N SER A 93 -12.28 10.69 16.29
CA SER A 93 -13.70 10.43 16.65
C SER A 93 -14.50 9.69 15.57
N TYR A 94 -14.02 9.62 14.32
CA TYR A 94 -14.76 9.03 13.20
C TYR A 94 -13.94 7.98 12.45
N TYR A 95 -12.97 8.44 11.64
CA TYR A 95 -12.07 7.58 10.89
C TYR A 95 -10.76 8.32 10.68
N VAL A 96 -9.70 7.54 10.54
CA VAL A 96 -8.43 8.01 9.99
C VAL A 96 -8.50 7.81 8.49
N ARG A 97 -8.00 8.76 7.70
CA ARG A 97 -8.03 8.64 6.23
C ARG A 97 -6.61 8.51 5.69
N LEU A 98 -6.38 7.45 4.92
CA LEU A 98 -5.21 7.34 4.07
C LEU A 98 -5.59 7.82 2.66
N THR A 99 -4.76 8.67 2.08
CA THR A 99 -4.81 9.01 0.66
C THR A 99 -3.44 8.84 0.08
N PHE A 100 -3.33 8.10 -1.01
CA PHE A 100 -2.08 7.95 -1.75
C PHE A 100 -2.37 7.95 -3.24
N ARG A 101 -1.34 8.22 -4.04
CA ARG A 101 -1.39 8.05 -5.48
C ARG A 101 -0.47 6.92 -5.85
N HIS A 102 -0.82 6.20 -6.91
CA HIS A 102 -0.03 5.07 -7.36
C HIS A 102 -0.30 4.79 -8.83
N ASN A 103 0.70 4.25 -9.52
CA ASN A 103 0.69 3.93 -10.95
C ASN A 103 1.19 2.50 -11.13
N PHE A 104 0.34 1.62 -11.64
CA PHE A 104 0.67 0.20 -11.78
C PHE A 104 0.40 -0.29 -13.19
N ASN A 105 1.29 -1.14 -13.67
CA ASN A 105 1.06 -1.97 -14.85
C ASN A 105 1.62 -3.35 -14.53
N LEU A 106 0.70 -4.25 -14.19
CA LEU A 106 0.95 -5.60 -13.69
C LEU A 106 0.31 -6.64 -14.61
N GLU A 107 0.86 -7.85 -14.67
CA GLU A 107 0.32 -8.91 -15.53
C GLU A 107 -1.15 -9.22 -15.20
N ALA A 108 -2.00 -9.21 -16.24
CA ALA A 108 -3.43 -9.44 -16.12
C ALA A 108 -4.02 -10.01 -17.41
N SER A 109 -5.24 -10.54 -17.32
CA SER A 109 -5.93 -11.08 -18.49
C SER A 109 -6.36 -9.97 -19.46
N GLU A 110 -5.98 -10.11 -20.72
CA GLU A 110 -6.48 -9.27 -21.84
C GLU A 110 -7.92 -9.63 -22.24
N VAL A 111 -8.42 -10.80 -21.81
CA VAL A 111 -9.75 -11.32 -22.20
C VAL A 111 -10.77 -11.10 -21.08
N ASP A 112 -10.39 -11.37 -19.83
CA ASP A 112 -11.26 -11.17 -18.66
C ASP A 112 -10.81 -9.90 -17.92
N PRO A 113 -11.59 -8.81 -17.97
CA PRO A 113 -11.22 -7.54 -17.35
C PRO A 113 -11.22 -7.59 -15.81
N ASN A 114 -11.72 -8.65 -15.18
CA ASN A 114 -11.76 -8.80 -13.72
C ASN A 114 -10.67 -9.76 -13.19
N LEU A 115 -9.86 -10.35 -14.07
CA LEU A 115 -8.85 -11.34 -13.71
C LEU A 115 -7.44 -10.73 -13.79
N GLY A 116 -6.73 -10.76 -12.66
CA GLY A 116 -5.30 -10.44 -12.58
C GLY A 116 -4.47 -11.71 -12.42
N PHE A 117 -3.20 -11.65 -12.80
CA PHE A 117 -2.23 -12.73 -12.59
C PHE A 117 -1.21 -12.29 -11.54
N ASP A 118 -0.69 -11.08 -11.72
CA ASP A 118 0.13 -10.35 -10.77
C ASP A 118 -0.68 -9.23 -10.13
N GLY A 119 -0.34 -8.85 -8.90
CA GLY A 119 -1.16 -7.88 -8.17
C GLY A 119 -0.46 -7.13 -7.06
N GLY A 120 -0.98 -5.92 -6.82
CA GLY A 120 -0.67 -5.07 -5.69
C GLY A 120 -1.81 -5.08 -4.67
N VAL A 121 -1.49 -5.22 -3.39
CA VAL A 121 -2.43 -5.07 -2.27
C VAL A 121 -1.90 -4.07 -1.24
N LEU A 122 -2.81 -3.46 -0.50
CA LEU A 122 -2.50 -2.67 0.68
C LEU A 122 -2.88 -3.47 1.92
N GLU A 123 -1.97 -3.54 2.87
CA GLU A 123 -2.14 -4.26 4.12
C GLU A 123 -1.91 -3.30 5.31
N LEU A 124 -2.50 -3.64 6.44
CA LEU A 124 -2.35 -2.94 7.71
C LEU A 124 -1.83 -3.93 8.75
N SER A 125 -0.92 -3.48 9.60
CA SER A 125 -0.56 -4.11 10.86
C SER A 125 -1.07 -3.25 12.01
N MET A 126 -1.52 -3.92 13.08
CA MET A 126 -1.97 -3.31 14.33
C MET A 126 -1.09 -3.73 15.52
N ASP A 127 0.04 -4.36 15.26
CA ASP A 127 0.93 -4.97 16.25
C ASP A 127 2.40 -4.60 16.00
N GLY A 128 2.66 -3.41 15.45
CA GLY A 128 4.01 -2.91 15.20
C GLY A 128 4.74 -3.59 14.04
N GLY A 129 4.00 -4.11 13.05
CA GLY A 129 4.57 -4.78 11.89
C GLY A 129 4.83 -6.28 12.05
N ASN A 130 4.29 -6.92 13.11
CA ASN A 130 4.48 -8.37 13.29
C ASN A 130 3.54 -9.19 12.41
N THR A 131 2.28 -8.78 12.30
CA THR A 131 1.28 -9.39 11.43
C THR A 131 0.58 -8.35 10.57
N PHE A 132 0.25 -8.73 9.34
CA PHE A 132 -0.42 -7.89 8.37
C PHE A 132 -1.72 -8.55 7.90
N GLN A 133 -2.76 -7.74 7.74
CA GLN A 133 -4.05 -8.14 7.16
C GLN A 133 -4.36 -7.23 5.98
N ASP A 134 -5.15 -7.72 5.03
CA ASP A 134 -5.67 -6.88 3.96
C ASP A 134 -6.38 -5.64 4.52
N ILE A 135 -6.18 -4.49 3.88
CA ILE A 135 -6.74 -3.23 4.36
C ILE A 135 -8.26 -3.27 4.51
N THR A 136 -8.95 -4.13 3.76
CA THR A 136 -10.42 -4.29 3.82
C THR A 136 -10.92 -5.04 5.05
N VAL A 137 -10.03 -5.63 5.86
CA VAL A 137 -10.41 -6.29 7.14
C VAL A 137 -10.87 -5.25 8.17
N TRP A 138 -10.22 -4.09 8.21
CA TRP A 138 -10.52 -3.02 9.18
C TRP A 138 -10.92 -1.69 8.54
N GLY A 139 -10.57 -1.49 7.28
CA GLY A 139 -10.88 -0.29 6.52
C GLY A 139 -11.83 -0.55 5.36
N SER A 140 -12.08 0.52 4.61
CA SER A 140 -12.87 0.46 3.38
C SER A 140 -12.33 1.46 2.36
N PHE A 141 -12.36 1.07 1.08
CA PHE A 141 -12.05 1.98 -0.01
C PHE A 141 -13.22 2.93 -0.23
N GLU A 142 -12.93 4.23 -0.21
CA GLU A 142 -13.86 5.27 -0.68
C GLU A 142 -13.72 5.48 -2.19
N ARG A 143 -12.50 5.37 -2.70
CA ARG A 143 -12.18 5.51 -4.13
C ARG A 143 -10.86 4.78 -4.45
N GLY A 144 -10.72 4.32 -5.69
CA GLY A 144 -9.47 3.74 -6.19
C GLY A 144 -9.15 2.35 -5.62
N GLY A 145 -10.15 1.64 -5.09
CA GLY A 145 -9.94 0.29 -4.55
C GLY A 145 -9.55 -0.74 -5.61
N TYR A 146 -9.37 -1.97 -5.15
CA TYR A 146 -9.01 -3.12 -5.97
C TYR A 146 -9.93 -3.29 -7.19
N ASN A 147 -9.35 -3.62 -8.35
CA ASN A 147 -10.05 -3.68 -9.63
C ASN A 147 -10.17 -5.11 -10.19
N ARG A 148 -9.40 -6.07 -9.67
CA ARG A 148 -9.37 -7.44 -10.18
C ARG A 148 -9.21 -8.44 -9.03
N THR A 149 -9.54 -9.70 -9.30
CA THR A 149 -9.20 -10.84 -8.43
C THR A 149 -8.02 -11.60 -9.03
N ILE A 150 -7.06 -11.99 -8.20
CA ILE A 150 -5.88 -12.73 -8.65
C ILE A 150 -6.20 -14.20 -8.92
N ALA A 151 -5.73 -14.71 -10.05
CA ALA A 151 -5.88 -16.10 -10.47
C ALA A 151 -5.35 -17.08 -9.40
N THR A 152 -6.03 -18.22 -9.24
CA THR A 152 -5.70 -19.21 -8.21
C THR A 152 -4.84 -20.37 -8.71
N ASP A 153 -4.56 -20.42 -10.01
CA ASP A 153 -3.93 -21.55 -10.69
C ASP A 153 -2.51 -21.27 -11.20
N ARG A 154 -1.92 -20.13 -10.82
CA ARG A 154 -0.61 -19.66 -11.31
C ARG A 154 0.48 -19.49 -10.26
N GLY A 155 0.13 -19.68 -8.98
CA GLY A 155 1.10 -19.67 -7.88
C GLY A 155 1.41 -18.31 -7.26
N SER A 156 0.68 -17.25 -7.64
CA SER A 156 0.81 -15.93 -6.99
C SER A 156 0.58 -16.04 -5.46
N PRO A 157 1.45 -15.43 -4.63
CA PRO A 157 1.32 -15.39 -3.16
C PRO A 157 0.02 -14.76 -2.63
N ILE A 158 -0.72 -14.05 -3.49
CA ILE A 158 -2.01 -13.42 -3.19
C ILE A 158 -3.17 -14.01 -4.00
N ALA A 159 -3.00 -15.23 -4.53
CA ALA A 159 -4.01 -15.99 -5.26
C ALA A 159 -5.41 -15.94 -4.59
N GLY A 160 -6.43 -15.60 -5.38
CA GLY A 160 -7.82 -15.50 -4.94
C GLY A 160 -8.19 -14.20 -4.20
N ARG A 161 -7.23 -13.32 -3.91
CA ARG A 161 -7.50 -12.02 -3.28
C ARG A 161 -7.93 -10.98 -4.32
N PRO A 162 -8.84 -10.05 -3.97
CA PRO A 162 -8.97 -8.79 -4.67
C PRO A 162 -7.65 -7.99 -4.59
N ALA A 163 -7.23 -7.38 -5.69
CA ALA A 163 -5.99 -6.62 -5.82
C ALA A 163 -6.10 -5.53 -6.89
N TRP A 164 -5.09 -4.66 -6.94
CA TRP A 164 -4.79 -3.84 -8.12
C TRP A 164 -4.00 -4.69 -9.12
N SER A 165 -4.45 -4.75 -10.37
CA SER A 165 -3.78 -5.49 -11.45
C SER A 165 -4.14 -4.90 -12.82
N GLY A 166 -3.37 -5.21 -13.86
CA GLY A 166 -3.43 -4.58 -15.18
C GLY A 166 -2.80 -3.19 -15.19
N ASN A 167 -3.11 -2.38 -16.21
CA ASN A 167 -2.59 -1.01 -16.35
C ASN A 167 -3.56 0.03 -15.75
N SER A 168 -3.07 0.90 -14.88
CA SER A 168 -3.83 2.02 -14.30
C SER A 168 -3.86 3.28 -15.19
N GLU A 169 -3.11 3.27 -16.31
CA GLU A 169 -2.98 4.38 -17.26
C GLU A 169 -2.42 5.67 -16.61
N GLY A 170 -1.48 5.50 -15.66
CA GLY A 170 -0.87 6.57 -14.89
C GLY A 170 -1.28 6.58 -13.42
N PHE A 171 -0.91 7.66 -12.70
CA PHE A 171 -1.20 7.79 -11.27
C PHE A 171 -2.69 8.01 -10.99
N ILE A 172 -3.32 7.03 -10.35
CA ILE A 172 -4.67 7.14 -9.79
C ILE A 172 -4.61 7.54 -8.31
N THR A 173 -5.71 8.06 -7.78
CA THR A 173 -5.85 8.36 -6.35
C THR A 173 -6.66 7.28 -5.66
N THR A 174 -6.11 6.75 -4.58
CA THR A 174 -6.77 5.79 -3.70
C THR A 174 -7.02 6.43 -2.34
N VAL A 175 -8.25 6.32 -1.87
CA VAL A 175 -8.69 6.86 -0.57
C VAL A 175 -9.26 5.72 0.26
N VAL A 176 -8.71 5.54 1.45
CA VAL A 176 -9.10 4.49 2.39
C VAL A 176 -9.54 5.12 3.69
N ASN A 177 -10.72 4.72 4.17
CA ASN A 177 -11.16 5.02 5.52
C ASN A 177 -10.68 3.89 6.44
N LEU A 178 -9.86 4.23 7.42
CA LEU A 178 -9.27 3.36 8.42
C LEU A 178 -10.02 3.49 9.75
N PRO A 179 -9.90 2.51 10.66
CA PRO A 179 -10.54 2.61 11.97
C PRO A 179 -10.06 3.84 12.74
N PRO A 180 -10.91 4.38 13.64
CA PRO A 180 -10.60 5.60 14.40
C PRO A 180 -9.43 5.42 15.39
N GLU A 181 -9.11 4.18 15.78
CA GLU A 181 -8.06 3.86 16.72
C GLU A 181 -6.99 2.99 16.04
N LEU A 182 -5.80 3.56 15.89
CA LEU A 182 -4.61 2.91 15.33
C LEU A 182 -3.48 3.09 16.33
N LEU A 183 -2.94 1.98 16.85
CA LEU A 183 -1.85 2.00 17.83
C LEU A 183 -0.70 1.17 17.27
N ASN A 184 0.47 1.80 17.12
CA ASN A 184 1.65 1.17 16.50
C ASN A 184 1.31 0.53 15.14
N ALA A 185 0.48 1.22 14.36
CA ALA A 185 0.04 0.74 13.06
C ALA A 185 1.16 0.88 12.03
N VAL A 186 1.22 -0.06 11.09
CA VAL A 186 2.15 -0.03 9.94
C VAL A 186 1.34 -0.33 8.68
N LEU A 187 1.46 0.53 7.67
CA LEU A 187 0.91 0.26 6.34
C LEU A 187 1.95 -0.49 5.50
N ARG A 188 1.50 -1.45 4.70
CA ARG A 188 2.34 -2.21 3.76
C ARG A 188 1.75 -2.19 2.36
N TRP A 189 2.54 -1.76 1.38
CA TRP A 189 2.27 -2.03 -0.02
C TRP A 189 2.97 -3.33 -0.40
N ARG A 190 2.19 -4.29 -0.90
CA ARG A 190 2.66 -5.63 -1.23
C ARG A 190 2.40 -5.93 -2.70
N MET A 191 3.47 -6.11 -3.45
CA MET A 191 3.43 -6.55 -4.84
C MET A 191 3.76 -8.05 -4.89
N ALA A 192 2.98 -8.82 -5.61
CA ALA A 192 3.23 -10.24 -5.77
C ALA A 192 3.00 -10.67 -7.22
N SER A 193 3.90 -11.50 -7.72
CA SER A 193 3.85 -12.07 -9.08
C SER A 193 3.65 -13.58 -9.06
N ASP A 194 3.15 -14.11 -10.16
CA ASP A 194 2.93 -15.51 -10.43
C ASP A 194 4.15 -16.18 -11.10
N ASN A 195 3.99 -17.36 -11.68
CA ASN A 195 5.09 -18.12 -12.29
C ASN A 195 5.35 -17.87 -13.79
N THR A 196 4.66 -16.93 -14.43
CA THR A 196 4.77 -16.65 -15.86
C THR A 196 4.52 -15.18 -16.20
N GLY A 197 5.13 -14.67 -17.27
CA GLY A 197 4.78 -13.35 -17.81
C GLY A 197 5.13 -12.17 -16.90
N SER A 198 5.32 -11.00 -17.47
CA SER A 198 5.83 -9.85 -16.70
C SER A 198 5.26 -8.58 -17.29
N SER A 199 5.08 -7.57 -16.44
CA SER A 199 4.77 -6.22 -16.89
C SER A 199 5.76 -5.19 -16.35
N GLU A 200 5.35 -3.92 -16.25
CA GLU A 200 6.25 -2.80 -15.98
C GLU A 200 6.51 -2.56 -14.49
N GLY A 201 5.63 -3.04 -13.61
CA GLY A 201 5.75 -2.88 -12.16
C GLY A 201 4.74 -1.90 -11.54
N TRP A 202 5.07 -1.44 -10.34
CA TRP A 202 4.18 -0.60 -9.53
C TRP A 202 4.95 0.57 -8.92
N ARG A 203 4.37 1.77 -8.99
CA ARG A 203 4.80 2.99 -8.32
C ARG A 203 3.80 3.47 -7.29
N VAL A 204 4.28 4.02 -6.17
CA VAL A 204 3.50 4.72 -5.13
C VAL A 204 4.12 6.09 -4.91
#